data_AF-A0A933X3W3-F1
#
_entry.id   AF-A0A933X3W3-F1
#
_cell.length_a   1.000
_cell.length_b   1.000
_cell.length_c   1.000
_cell.angle_alpha   90.00
_cell.angle_beta   90.00
_cell.angle_gamma   90.00
#
_symmetry.space_group_name_H-M   'P 1'
#
loop_
_entity.id
_entity.type
_entity.pdbx_description
1 polymer ?
#
loop_
_entity_poly.entity_id
_entity_poly.type
_entity_poly.pdbx_seq_one_letter_code
_entity_poly.pdbx_strand_id
1 'polypeptide(L)'
;MEECEKCLKCGGSIKQGDMFCSACGSEVTSAKSEKAPAVENLHELELAKKYSKAINNGRQAILVIIILYAICVVLAIILLKIAAQQNQKIESFGIFILIFIAVLFMAIYIALWAWAKTKPFPAILTALCIYSVLITINLVATMVYTPNMAFAVMIWILISIKIISVLSKGITAAYRYEKLIDAGKGASNE
;
A
#
# COMPACT_ATOMS: atom_id res chain seq x y z
N MET A 1 7.36 43.08 32.93
CA MET A 1 8.43 42.33 33.64
C MET A 1 9.35 41.83 32.53
N GLU A 2 10.54 42.42 32.40
CA GLU A 2 11.51 42.02 31.36
C GLU A 2 12.16 40.70 31.79
N GLU A 3 11.97 39.63 31.01
CA GLU A 3 12.64 38.35 31.22
C GLU A 3 14.07 38.44 30.66
N CYS A 4 15.08 38.51 31.54
CA CYS A 4 16.50 38.45 31.18
C CYS A 4 16.97 36.99 31.09
N GLU A 5 17.47 36.58 29.93
CA GLU A 5 18.09 35.27 29.72
C GLU A 5 19.59 35.36 30.04
N LYS A 6 20.20 34.29 30.56
CA LYS A 6 21.63 34.29 30.94
C LYS A 6 22.47 33.57 29.89
N CYS A 7 23.61 34.16 29.55
CA CYS A 7 24.58 33.57 28.64
C CYS A 7 25.14 32.25 29.21
N LEU A 8 25.07 31.17 28.42
CA LEU A 8 25.62 29.86 28.80
C LEU A 8 27.16 29.83 28.90
N LYS A 9 27.84 30.81 28.27
CA LYS A 9 29.32 30.86 28.24
C LYS A 9 29.92 31.68 29.38
N CYS A 10 29.33 32.83 29.70
CA CYS A 10 29.90 33.76 30.69
C CYS A 10 28.94 34.18 31.81
N GLY A 11 27.68 33.75 31.77
CA GLY A 11 26.66 34.10 32.77
C GLY A 11 26.12 35.53 32.69
N GLY A 12 26.52 36.32 31.68
CA GLY A 12 26.03 37.69 31.46
C GLY A 12 24.54 37.73 31.11
N SER A 13 23.86 38.83 31.44
CA SER A 13 22.44 39.02 31.10
C SER A 13 22.28 39.40 29.63
N ILE A 14 21.36 38.74 28.94
CA ILE A 14 21.04 38.92 27.53
C ILE A 14 19.61 39.42 27.41
N LYS A 15 19.37 40.41 26.54
CA LYS A 15 18.02 40.89 26.24
C LYS A 15 17.38 40.00 25.16
N GLN A 16 16.06 39.83 25.25
CA GLN A 16 15.30 39.10 24.23
C GLN A 16 15.54 39.73 22.84
N GLY A 17 16.08 38.95 21.91
CA GLY A 17 16.36 39.37 20.53
C GLY A 17 17.82 39.68 20.21
N ASP A 18 18.73 39.66 21.17
CA ASP A 18 20.17 39.85 20.91
C ASP A 18 20.76 38.61 20.22
N MET A 19 21.44 38.79 19.08
CA MET A 19 22.14 37.69 18.37
C MET A 19 23.51 37.35 19.00
N PHE A 20 24.07 38.24 19.82
CA PHE A 20 25.38 38.07 20.47
C PHE A 20 25.33 38.57 21.91
N CYS A 21 26.08 37.91 22.79
CA CYS A 21 26.20 38.32 24.17
C CYS A 21 27.07 39.57 24.25
N SER A 22 26.50 40.67 24.74
CA SER A 22 27.21 41.95 24.92
C SER A 22 28.38 41.89 25.91
N ALA A 23 28.44 40.88 26.78
CA ALA A 23 29.51 40.73 27.77
C ALA A 23 30.73 39.95 27.27
N CYS A 24 30.55 38.94 26.41
CA CYS A 24 31.66 38.08 25.98
C CYS A 24 31.76 37.88 24.46
N GLY A 25 30.86 38.47 23.68
CA GLY A 25 30.83 38.39 22.21
C GLY A 25 30.40 37.03 21.65
N SER A 26 29.98 36.08 22.48
CA SER A 26 29.51 34.77 21.99
C SER A 26 28.14 34.89 21.34
N GLU A 27 27.93 34.17 20.23
CA GLU A 27 26.61 34.02 19.62
C GLU A 27 25.60 33.47 20.64
N VAL A 28 24.46 34.14 20.71
CA VAL A 28 23.32 33.69 21.51
C VAL A 28 22.47 32.88 20.56
N THR A 29 22.65 31.56 20.60
CA THR A 29 21.77 30.64 19.89
C THR A 29 20.38 30.78 20.51
N SER A 30 19.55 31.64 19.92
CA SER A 30 18.15 31.77 20.32
C SER A 30 17.54 30.38 20.35
N ALA A 31 17.05 29.95 21.51
CA ALA A 31 16.53 28.62 21.80
C ALA A 31 15.22 28.28 21.04
N LYS A 32 14.97 28.95 19.91
CA LYS A 32 13.90 28.64 18.94
C LYS A 32 14.43 27.92 17.69
N SER A 33 15.74 27.73 17.57
CA SER A 33 16.36 26.97 16.48
C SER A 33 17.22 25.82 17.03
N GLU A 34 16.61 24.95 17.82
CA GLU A 34 17.22 23.67 18.22
C GLU A 34 16.24 22.51 17.93
N LYS A 35 15.88 22.35 16.65
CA LYS A 35 15.66 20.99 16.14
C LYS A 35 17.00 20.51 15.63
N ALA A 36 17.66 19.70 16.46
CA ALA A 36 18.91 19.06 16.16
C ALA A 36 18.81 18.29 14.82
N PRO A 37 19.75 18.47 13.88
CA PRO A 37 19.73 17.80 12.58
C PRO A 37 19.77 16.27 12.68
N ALA A 38 20.21 15.71 13.81
CA ALA A 38 20.25 14.26 14.04
C ALA A 38 18.86 13.63 14.28
N VAL A 39 17.88 14.40 14.80
CA VAL A 39 16.54 13.88 15.14
C VAL A 39 15.60 13.92 13.93
N GLU A 40 15.76 14.93 13.05
CA GLU A 40 15.05 15.05 11.77
C GLU A 40 15.29 13.79 10.89
N ASN A 41 16.58 13.43 10.72
CA ASN A 41 16.98 12.27 9.92
C ASN A 41 16.46 10.94 10.49
N LEU A 42 16.36 10.80 11.82
CA LEU A 42 15.82 9.59 12.45
C LEU A 42 14.32 9.44 12.19
N HIS A 43 13.56 10.54 12.29
CA HIS A 43 12.12 10.53 12.04
C HIS A 43 11.80 10.22 10.57
N GLU A 44 12.52 10.80 9.63
CA GLU A 44 12.38 10.51 8.19
C GLU A 44 12.72 9.04 7.87
N LEU A 45 13.78 8.49 8.47
CA LEU A 45 14.14 7.07 8.31
C LEU A 45 13.06 6.13 8.85
N GLU A 46 12.46 6.46 10.00
CA GLU A 46 11.35 5.68 10.56
C GLU A 46 10.08 5.75 9.69
N LEU A 47 9.74 6.93 9.19
CA LEU A 47 8.64 7.13 8.24
C LEU A 47 8.89 6.32 6.95
N ALA A 48 10.09 6.42 6.36
CA ALA A 48 10.47 5.67 5.16
C ALA A 48 10.39 4.15 5.39
N LYS A 49 10.84 3.63 6.53
CA LYS A 49 10.69 2.22 6.91
C LYS A 49 9.23 1.81 7.09
N LYS A 50 8.41 2.65 7.73
CA LYS A 50 6.99 2.39 7.94
C LYS A 50 6.22 2.35 6.62
N TYR A 51 6.49 3.28 5.71
CA TYR A 51 5.88 3.31 4.38
C TYR A 51 6.33 2.13 3.52
N SER A 52 7.63 1.80 3.49
CA SER A 52 8.13 0.66 2.70
C SER A 52 7.54 -0.67 3.17
N LYS A 53 7.34 -0.85 4.48
CA LYS A 53 6.64 -2.02 5.04
C LYS A 53 5.19 -2.10 4.57
N ALA A 54 4.46 -0.98 4.61
CA ALA A 54 3.07 -0.94 4.14
C ALA A 54 2.97 -1.17 2.61
N ILE A 55 3.91 -0.65 1.83
CA ILE A 55 4.02 -0.89 0.38
C ILE A 55 4.28 -2.38 0.10
N ASN A 56 5.20 -3.00 0.84
CA ASN A 56 5.47 -4.43 0.69
C ASN A 56 4.24 -5.28 1.04
N ASN A 57 3.46 -4.90 2.06
CA ASN A 57 2.20 -5.58 2.39
C ASN A 57 1.17 -5.48 1.24
N GLY A 58 1.09 -4.33 0.58
CA GLY A 58 0.25 -4.15 -0.62
C GLY A 58 0.68 -5.09 -1.77
N ARG A 59 1.99 -5.23 -1.98
CA ARG A 59 2.54 -6.18 -2.96
C ARG A 59 2.25 -7.63 -2.62
N GLN A 60 2.33 -8.00 -1.34
CA GLN A 60 1.97 -9.35 -0.87
C GLN A 60 0.48 -9.65 -1.12
N ALA A 61 -0.41 -8.66 -0.99
CA ALA A 61 -1.82 -8.84 -1.31
C ALA A 61 -2.05 -9.20 -2.79
N ILE A 62 -1.31 -8.56 -3.72
CA ILE A 62 -1.36 -8.92 -5.16
C ILE A 62 -0.90 -10.37 -5.37
N LEU A 63 0.15 -10.80 -4.67
CA LEU A 63 0.68 -12.16 -4.75
C LEU A 63 -0.36 -13.19 -4.25
N VAL A 64 -1.06 -12.90 -3.15
CA VAL A 64 -2.15 -13.73 -2.65
C VAL A 64 -3.26 -13.88 -3.70
N ILE A 65 -3.62 -12.81 -4.41
CA ILE A 65 -4.60 -12.86 -5.50
C ILE A 65 -4.10 -13.78 -6.63
N ILE A 66 -2.84 -13.67 -7.04
CA ILE A 66 -2.25 -14.55 -8.08
C ILE A 66 -2.31 -16.02 -7.66
N ILE A 67 -1.91 -16.34 -6.42
CA ILE A 67 -1.97 -17.71 -5.88
C ILE A 67 -3.41 -18.23 -5.89
N LEU A 68 -4.37 -17.39 -5.49
CA LEU A 68 -5.78 -17.77 -5.46
C LEU A 68 -6.30 -18.13 -6.86
N TYR A 69 -5.99 -17.31 -7.88
CA TYR A 69 -6.33 -17.63 -9.27
C TYR A 69 -5.62 -18.89 -9.76
N ALA A 70 -4.37 -19.12 -9.36
CA ALA A 70 -3.64 -20.33 -9.73
C ALA A 70 -4.29 -21.59 -9.15
N ILE A 71 -4.72 -21.55 -7.89
CA ILE A 71 -5.48 -22.64 -7.26
C ILE A 71 -6.80 -22.87 -8.01
N CYS A 72 -7.55 -21.82 -8.34
CA CYS A 72 -8.80 -21.94 -9.10
C CYS A 72 -8.59 -22.60 -10.47
N VAL A 73 -7.54 -22.21 -11.20
CA VAL A 73 -7.20 -22.81 -12.50
C VAL A 73 -6.82 -24.29 -12.35
N VAL A 74 -5.99 -24.63 -11.37
CA VAL A 74 -5.59 -26.02 -11.09
C VAL A 74 -6.82 -26.87 -10.73
N LEU A 75 -7.72 -26.38 -9.88
CA LEU A 75 -8.95 -27.07 -9.53
C LEU A 75 -9.86 -27.26 -10.74
N ALA A 76 -10.00 -26.26 -11.61
CA ALA A 76 -10.78 -26.37 -12.84
C ALA A 76 -10.22 -27.47 -13.77
N ILE A 77 -8.90 -27.56 -13.90
CA ILE A 77 -8.24 -28.62 -14.70
C ILE A 77 -8.46 -30.00 -14.09
N ILE A 78 -8.38 -30.13 -12.76
CA ILE A 78 -8.65 -31.40 -12.06
C ILE A 78 -10.10 -31.85 -12.29
N LEU A 79 -11.06 -30.93 -12.16
CA LEU A 79 -12.47 -31.20 -12.41
C LEU A 79 -12.74 -31.59 -13.87
N LEU A 80 -12.05 -30.96 -14.84
CA LEU A 80 -12.12 -31.36 -16.24
C LEU A 80 -11.66 -32.81 -16.46
N LYS A 81 -10.57 -33.23 -15.80
CA LYS A 81 -10.07 -34.62 -15.90
C LYS A 81 -11.07 -35.62 -15.31
N ILE A 82 -11.66 -35.30 -14.16
CA ILE A 82 -12.68 -36.15 -13.52
C ILE A 82 -13.93 -36.24 -14.40
N ALA A 83 -14.38 -35.12 -14.94
CA ALA A 83 -15.54 -35.06 -15.84
C ALA A 83 -15.33 -35.84 -17.14
N ALA A 84 -14.14 -35.71 -17.75
CA ALA A 84 -13.78 -36.45 -18.95
C ALA A 84 -13.82 -37.98 -18.70
N GLN A 85 -13.44 -38.42 -17.50
CA GLN A 85 -13.52 -39.82 -17.11
C GLN A 85 -14.97 -40.32 -16.94
N GLN A 86 -15.89 -39.44 -16.55
CA GLN A 86 -17.29 -39.82 -16.27
C GLN A 86 -18.19 -39.83 -17.52
N ASN A 87 -17.64 -39.54 -18.71
CA ASN A 87 -18.32 -39.48 -20.00
C ASN A 87 -19.62 -38.65 -20.01
N GLN A 88 -19.77 -37.72 -19.05
CA GLN A 88 -20.83 -36.72 -19.08
C GLN A 88 -20.51 -35.75 -20.22
N LYS A 89 -21.53 -35.43 -21.02
CA LYS A 89 -21.51 -34.31 -21.98
C LYS A 89 -21.50 -32.98 -21.22
N ILE A 90 -20.40 -32.67 -20.54
CA ILE A 90 -20.14 -31.31 -20.09
C ILE A 90 -19.82 -30.49 -21.33
N GLU A 91 -20.50 -29.36 -21.52
CA GLU A 91 -20.18 -28.39 -22.55
C GLU A 91 -18.75 -27.86 -22.32
N SER A 92 -17.77 -28.59 -22.83
CA SER A 92 -16.37 -28.40 -22.51
C SER A 92 -15.89 -27.01 -22.94
N PHE A 93 -16.55 -26.44 -23.95
CA PHE A 93 -16.29 -25.10 -24.49
C PHE A 93 -16.37 -24.00 -23.42
N GLY A 94 -17.38 -24.01 -22.55
CA GLY A 94 -17.54 -22.98 -21.52
C GLY A 94 -16.41 -22.99 -20.48
N ILE A 95 -15.95 -24.19 -20.10
CA ILE A 95 -14.89 -24.34 -19.11
C ILE A 95 -13.53 -23.90 -19.69
N PHE A 96 -13.25 -24.22 -20.97
CA PHE A 96 -12.03 -23.73 -21.63
C PHE A 96 -11.97 -22.21 -21.69
N ILE A 97 -13.08 -21.55 -22.01
CA ILE A 97 -13.18 -20.08 -22.00
C ILE A 97 -12.90 -19.52 -20.60
N LEU A 98 -13.51 -20.11 -19.57
CA LEU A 98 -13.33 -19.67 -18.19
C LEU A 98 -11.87 -19.82 -17.73
N ILE A 99 -11.21 -20.94 -18.05
CA ILE A 99 -9.79 -21.16 -17.77
C ILE A 99 -8.93 -20.13 -18.51
N PHE A 100 -9.21 -19.88 -19.79
CA PHE A 100 -8.49 -18.89 -20.57
C PHE A 100 -8.58 -17.48 -19.96
N ILE A 101 -9.77 -17.06 -19.57
CA ILE A 101 -10.00 -15.78 -18.88
C ILE A 101 -9.24 -15.71 -17.55
N ALA A 102 -9.28 -16.79 -16.75
CA ALA A 102 -8.56 -16.84 -15.47
C ALA A 102 -7.04 -16.75 -15.65
N VAL A 103 -6.47 -17.41 -16.65
CA VAL A 103 -5.05 -17.32 -17.01
C VAL A 103 -4.68 -15.92 -17.48
N LEU A 104 -5.55 -15.27 -18.27
CA LEU A 104 -5.36 -13.90 -18.71
C LEU A 104 -5.31 -12.92 -17.53
N PHE A 105 -6.24 -13.02 -16.58
CA PHE A 105 -6.19 -12.20 -15.37
C PHE A 105 -4.96 -12.48 -14.51
N MET A 106 -4.55 -13.74 -14.39
CA MET A 106 -3.31 -14.10 -13.70
C MET A 106 -2.10 -13.39 -14.33
N ALA A 107 -1.99 -13.39 -15.66
CA ALA A 107 -0.93 -12.68 -16.37
C ALA A 107 -0.96 -11.17 -16.11
N ILE A 108 -2.15 -10.55 -16.11
CA ILE A 108 -2.32 -9.14 -15.76
C ILE A 108 -1.83 -8.85 -14.33
N TYR A 109 -2.21 -9.66 -13.34
CA TYR A 109 -1.77 -9.46 -11.96
C TYR A 109 -0.26 -9.68 -11.78
N ILE A 110 0.36 -10.61 -12.53
CA ILE A 110 1.82 -10.79 -12.54
C ILE A 110 2.50 -9.53 -13.09
N ALA A 111 1.98 -8.95 -14.18
CA ALA A 111 2.49 -7.70 -14.74
C ALA A 111 2.36 -6.53 -13.74
N LEU A 112 1.22 -6.41 -13.04
CA LEU A 112 1.01 -5.41 -11.99
C LEU A 112 1.94 -5.61 -10.80
N TRP A 113 2.18 -6.87 -10.39
CA TRP A 113 3.11 -7.19 -9.31
C TRP A 113 4.56 -6.81 -9.67
N ALA A 114 4.97 -7.04 -10.92
CA ALA A 114 6.27 -6.63 -11.41
C ALA A 114 6.37 -5.08 -11.50
N TRP A 115 5.32 -4.42 -11.99
CA TRP A 115 5.27 -2.96 -12.10
C TRP A 115 5.28 -2.27 -10.74
N ALA A 116 4.66 -2.87 -9.72
CA ALA A 116 4.65 -2.38 -8.35
C ALA A 116 6.06 -2.23 -7.72
N LYS A 117 7.10 -2.85 -8.31
CA LYS A 117 8.50 -2.64 -7.88
C LYS A 117 9.02 -1.25 -8.23
N THR A 118 8.53 -0.66 -9.32
CA THR A 118 8.98 0.67 -9.79
C THR A 118 8.00 1.77 -9.41
N LYS A 119 6.69 1.52 -9.54
CA LYS A 119 5.63 2.48 -9.24
C LYS A 119 4.52 1.81 -8.42
N PRO A 120 4.68 1.70 -7.08
CA PRO A 120 3.75 0.95 -6.24
C PRO A 120 2.34 1.56 -6.20
N PHE A 121 2.22 2.89 -6.21
CA PHE A 121 0.93 3.57 -6.10
C PHE A 121 -0.04 3.24 -7.27
N PRO A 122 0.29 3.51 -8.54
CA PRO A 122 -0.62 3.22 -9.65
C PRO A 122 -0.86 1.72 -9.82
N ALA A 123 0.12 0.87 -9.53
CA ALA A 123 -0.02 -0.58 -9.64
C ALA A 123 -1.02 -1.16 -8.61
N ILE A 124 -0.94 -0.73 -7.34
CA ILE A 124 -1.87 -1.19 -6.30
C ILE A 124 -3.28 -0.66 -6.56
N LEU A 125 -3.41 0.59 -6.99
CA LEU A 125 -4.71 1.19 -7.33
C LEU A 125 -5.39 0.45 -8.49
N THR A 126 -4.67 0.20 -9.58
CA THR A 126 -5.20 -0.54 -10.73
C THR A 126 -5.58 -1.98 -10.37
N ALA A 127 -4.74 -2.66 -9.59
CA ALA A 127 -5.06 -4.00 -9.07
C ALA A 127 -6.35 -4.00 -8.25
N LEU A 128 -6.54 -3.00 -7.38
CA LEU A 128 -7.76 -2.85 -6.57
C LEU A 128 -9.00 -2.63 -7.44
N CYS A 129 -8.92 -1.75 -8.45
CA CYS A 129 -10.04 -1.49 -9.36
C CYS A 129 -10.45 -2.75 -10.13
N ILE A 130 -9.48 -3.46 -10.72
CA ILE A 130 -9.74 -4.71 -11.47
C ILE A 130 -10.33 -5.77 -10.55
N TYR A 131 -9.75 -5.95 -9.35
CA TYR A 131 -10.23 -6.93 -8.37
C TYR A 131 -11.66 -6.64 -7.91
N SER A 132 -11.98 -5.37 -7.68
CA SER A 132 -13.34 -4.94 -7.28
C SER A 132 -14.37 -5.29 -8.35
N VAL A 133 -14.07 -5.00 -9.63
CA VAL A 133 -15.00 -5.31 -10.74
C VAL A 133 -15.20 -6.82 -10.87
N LEU A 134 -14.13 -7.61 -10.74
CA LEU A 134 -14.21 -9.08 -10.82
C LEU A 134 -15.04 -9.68 -9.68
N ILE A 135 -14.91 -9.15 -8.46
CA ILE A 135 -15.77 -9.55 -7.34
C ILE A 135 -17.22 -9.27 -7.66
N THR A 136 -17.55 -8.09 -8.18
CA THR A 136 -18.94 -7.73 -8.51
C THR A 136 -19.52 -8.67 -9.56
N ILE A 137 -18.76 -8.97 -10.63
CA ILE A 137 -19.19 -9.90 -11.67
C ILE A 137 -19.42 -11.30 -11.08
N ASN A 138 -18.48 -11.79 -10.26
CA ASN A 138 -18.58 -13.13 -9.68
C ASN A 138 -19.74 -13.23 -8.68
N LEU A 139 -20.00 -12.17 -7.91
CA LEU A 139 -21.14 -12.07 -7.00
C LEU A 139 -22.47 -12.18 -7.76
N VAL A 140 -22.62 -11.41 -8.84
CA VAL A 140 -23.82 -11.44 -9.68
C VAL A 140 -23.98 -12.80 -10.35
N ALA A 141 -22.92 -13.37 -10.91
CA ALA A 141 -22.95 -14.70 -11.52
C ALA A 141 -23.40 -15.76 -10.50
N THR A 142 -22.83 -15.76 -9.30
CA THR A 142 -23.17 -16.77 -8.29
C THR A 142 -24.61 -16.61 -7.80
N MET A 143 -25.11 -15.38 -7.67
CA MET A 143 -26.50 -15.11 -7.32
C MET A 143 -27.49 -15.63 -8.37
N VAL A 144 -27.13 -15.54 -9.66
CA VAL A 144 -27.99 -15.99 -10.77
C VAL A 144 -27.94 -17.51 -10.95
N TYR A 145 -26.75 -18.11 -10.95
CA TYR A 145 -26.57 -19.51 -11.33
C TYR A 145 -26.70 -20.51 -10.18
N THR A 146 -26.36 -20.14 -8.94
CA THR A 146 -26.32 -21.08 -7.81
C THR A 146 -26.83 -20.44 -6.50
N PRO A 147 -28.14 -20.16 -6.39
CA PRO A 147 -28.71 -19.50 -5.21
C PRO A 147 -28.52 -20.31 -3.91
N ASN A 148 -28.36 -21.63 -4.00
CA ASN A 148 -28.19 -22.51 -2.84
C ASN A 148 -26.78 -22.46 -2.22
N MET A 149 -25.81 -21.82 -2.88
CA MET A 149 -24.41 -21.72 -2.42
C MET A 149 -24.15 -20.49 -1.54
N ALA A 150 -25.19 -19.92 -0.91
CA ALA A 150 -25.12 -18.68 -0.14
C ALA A 150 -24.01 -18.67 0.94
N PHE A 151 -23.80 -19.79 1.64
CA PHE A 151 -22.75 -19.91 2.67
C PHE A 151 -21.33 -19.81 2.08
N ALA A 152 -21.08 -20.44 0.93
CA ALA A 152 -19.77 -20.37 0.26
C ALA A 152 -19.50 -18.95 -0.26
N VAL A 153 -20.53 -18.28 -0.78
CA VAL A 153 -20.46 -16.89 -1.23
C VAL A 153 -20.11 -15.96 -0.07
N MET A 154 -20.75 -16.13 1.10
CA MET A 154 -20.43 -15.30 2.27
C MET A 154 -18.98 -15.44 2.71
N ILE A 155 -18.44 -16.66 2.78
CA ILE A 155 -17.04 -16.89 3.15
C ILE A 155 -16.10 -16.21 2.15
N TRP A 156 -16.38 -16.34 0.85
CA TRP A 156 -15.60 -15.71 -0.21
C TRP A 156 -15.60 -14.17 -0.13
N ILE A 157 -16.76 -13.58 0.19
CA ILE A 157 -16.89 -12.13 0.38
C ILE A 157 -16.05 -11.66 1.58
N LEU A 158 -16.08 -12.38 2.69
CA LEU A 158 -15.30 -12.01 3.88
C LEU A 158 -13.79 -12.01 3.60
N ILE A 159 -13.29 -13.01 2.87
CA ILE A 159 -11.90 -13.07 2.42
C ILE A 159 -11.57 -11.86 1.52
N SER A 160 -12.47 -11.56 0.58
CA SER A 160 -12.33 -10.42 -0.34
C SER A 160 -12.27 -9.07 0.38
N ILE A 161 -13.12 -8.86 1.39
CA ILE A 161 -13.11 -7.63 2.22
C ILE A 161 -11.78 -7.49 2.95
N LYS A 162 -11.20 -8.58 3.46
CA LYS A 162 -9.88 -8.55 4.11
C LYS A 162 -8.79 -8.16 3.13
N ILE A 163 -8.80 -8.69 1.91
CA ILE A 163 -7.84 -8.33 0.85
C ILE A 163 -7.95 -6.83 0.50
N ILE A 164 -9.17 -6.32 0.31
CA ILE A 164 -9.43 -4.91 0.02
C ILE A 164 -8.94 -4.01 1.17
N SER A 165 -9.16 -4.42 2.42
CA SER A 165 -8.70 -3.69 3.60
C SER A 165 -7.17 -3.59 3.71
N VAL A 166 -6.45 -4.61 3.23
CA VAL A 166 -4.98 -4.60 3.18
C VAL A 166 -4.51 -3.70 2.03
N LEU A 167 -5.15 -3.79 0.86
CA LEU A 167 -4.84 -2.96 -0.30
C LEU A 167 -5.05 -1.47 -0.02
N SER A 168 -6.18 -1.10 0.62
CA SER A 168 -6.49 0.31 0.94
C SER A 168 -5.46 0.93 1.90
N LYS A 169 -4.96 0.16 2.86
CA LYS A 169 -3.84 0.58 3.73
C LYS A 169 -2.55 0.77 2.93
N GLY A 170 -2.27 -0.12 1.97
CA GLY A 170 -1.13 0.01 1.06
C GLY A 170 -1.21 1.30 0.22
N ILE A 171 -2.37 1.62 -0.36
CA ILE A 171 -2.60 2.84 -1.15
C ILE A 171 -2.40 4.08 -0.29
N THR A 172 -2.98 4.11 0.90
CA THR A 172 -2.87 5.27 1.81
C THR A 172 -1.41 5.54 2.21
N ALA A 173 -0.63 4.48 2.44
CA ALA A 173 0.78 4.60 2.73
C ALA A 173 1.58 5.11 1.51
N ALA A 174 1.30 4.57 0.32
CA ALA A 174 1.98 4.97 -0.91
C ALA A 174 1.69 6.45 -1.27
N TYR A 175 0.43 6.88 -1.16
CA TYR A 175 0.04 8.27 -1.41
C TYR A 175 0.71 9.27 -0.46
N ARG A 176 0.79 8.93 0.83
CA ARG A 176 1.45 9.80 1.83
C ARG A 176 2.95 9.91 1.57
N TYR A 177 3.58 8.82 1.13
CA TYR A 177 5.00 8.81 0.79
C TYR A 177 5.31 9.72 -0.40
N GLU A 178 4.51 9.66 -1.47
CA GLU A 178 4.67 10.52 -2.65
C GLU A 178 4.49 12.00 -2.29
N LYS A 179 3.46 12.32 -1.50
CA LYS A 179 3.21 13.69 -1.01
C LYS A 179 4.39 14.26 -0.19
N LEU A 180 5.07 13.44 0.61
CA LEU A 180 6.23 13.88 1.39
C LEU A 180 7.44 14.18 0.50
N ILE A 181 7.67 13.37 -0.53
CA ILE A 181 8.73 13.61 -1.51
C ILE A 181 8.49 14.92 -2.25
N ASP A 182 7.25 15.17 -2.68
CA ASP A 182 6.93 16.38 -3.42
C ASP A 182 7.04 17.64 -2.54
N ALA A 183 6.65 17.55 -1.26
CA ALA A 183 6.84 18.63 -0.29
C ALA A 183 8.33 18.93 -0.05
N GLY A 184 9.18 17.90 0.04
CA GLY A 184 10.63 18.06 0.21
C GLY A 184 11.30 18.74 -1.00
N LYS A 185 10.88 18.42 -2.24
CA LYS A 185 11.40 19.06 -3.46
C LYS A 185 11.00 20.53 -3.59
N GLY A 186 9.85 20.93 -3.04
CA GLY A 186 9.43 22.32 -3.03
C GLY A 186 10.33 23.19 -2.15
N ALA A 187 10.68 22.68 -0.97
CA ALA A 187 11.49 23.39 0.01
C ALA A 187 12.99 23.55 -0.37
N SER A 188 13.51 22.74 -1.30
CA SER A 188 14.91 22.85 -1.75
C SER A 188 15.12 23.88 -2.87
N ASN A 189 14.05 24.41 -3.45
CA ASN A 189 14.10 25.30 -4.62
C ASN A 189 13.79 26.77 -4.28
N GLU A 190 13.58 27.10 -3.00
CA GLU A 190 13.44 28.45 -2.45
C GLU A 190 14.71 28.85 -1.68
#